data_AF-A0A520ZQQ4-F1
#
_entry.id   AF-A0A520ZQQ4-F1
#
_cell.length_a   1.000
_cell.length_b   1.000
_cell.length_c   1.000
_cell.angle_alpha   90.00
_cell.angle_beta   90.00
_cell.angle_gamma   90.00
#
_symmetry.space_group_name_H-M   'P 1'
#
loop_
_entity.id
_entity.type
_entity.pdbx_description
1 polymer ?
#
loop_
_entity_poly.entity_id
_entity_poly.type
_entity_poly.pdbx_seq_one_letter_code
_entity_poly.pdbx_strand_id
1 'polypeptide(L)'
;MSLTVFLAVLGAALLHAGWNAVIRVGTEKVRTMMVMTVVQSGLGVAIALGLGVPGSAVWPWLLASGVFHAGYKVFLAFAYEQGDLSRVYPIARGAAPLAVLAISAAFLNEGLRGQEVAAVLVLGLGIL
;
A
#
# COMPACT_ATOMS: atom_id res chain seq x y z
N MET A 1 -6.85 4.34 21.61
CA MET A 1 -6.06 5.15 20.65
C MET A 1 -6.13 6.61 21.09
N SER A 2 -5.02 7.36 21.07
CA SER A 2 -5.06 8.79 21.42
C SER A 2 -5.74 9.61 20.31
N LEU A 3 -6.23 10.81 20.66
CA LEU A 3 -6.84 11.72 19.69
C LEU A 3 -5.87 12.07 18.54
N THR A 4 -4.59 12.27 18.84
CA THR A 4 -3.55 12.54 17.84
C THR A 4 -3.37 11.39 16.85
N VAL A 5 -3.30 10.15 17.33
CA VAL A 5 -3.20 8.99 16.43
C VAL A 5 -4.49 8.82 15.62
N PHE A 6 -5.65 9.05 16.22
CA PHE A 6 -6.93 9.02 15.49
C PHE A 6 -6.96 10.01 14.33
N LEU A 7 -6.58 11.27 14.59
CA LEU A 7 -6.53 12.31 13.56
C LEU A 7 -5.48 12.00 12.47
N ALA A 8 -4.33 11.42 12.84
CA ALA A 8 -3.32 10.98 11.88
C ALA A 8 -3.83 9.87 10.95
N VAL A 9 -4.58 8.89 11.50
CA VAL A 9 -5.20 7.81 10.72
C VAL A 9 -6.26 8.36 9.76
N LEU A 10 -7.12 9.28 10.22
CA LEU A 10 -8.09 9.95 9.34
C LEU A 10 -7.41 10.77 8.24
N GLY A 11 -6.35 11.50 8.58
CA GLY A 11 -5.55 12.23 7.61
C GLY A 11 -4.92 11.31 6.56
N ALA A 12 -4.37 10.17 6.99
CA ALA A 12 -3.84 9.15 6.08
C ALA A 12 -4.93 8.59 5.16
N ALA A 13 -6.14 8.33 5.66
CA ALA A 13 -7.27 7.88 4.86
C ALA A 13 -7.70 8.93 3.82
N LEU A 14 -7.74 10.21 4.20
CA LEU A 14 -8.06 11.31 3.28
C LEU A 14 -7.01 11.45 2.17
N LEU A 15 -5.72 11.43 2.54
CA LEU A 15 -4.61 11.44 1.57
C LEU A 15 -4.70 10.22 0.65
N HIS A 16 -5.06 9.05 1.19
CA HIS A 16 -5.26 7.83 0.44
C HIS A 16 -6.42 7.94 -0.56
N ALA A 17 -7.55 8.54 -0.18
CA ALA A 17 -8.63 8.79 -1.11
C ALA A 17 -8.22 9.82 -2.18
N GLY A 18 -7.50 10.86 -1.78
CA GLY A 18 -7.03 11.95 -2.64
C GLY A 18 -6.13 11.48 -3.78
N TRP A 19 -5.08 10.69 -3.50
CA TRP A 19 -4.20 10.23 -4.58
C TRP A 19 -4.90 9.28 -5.56
N ASN A 20 -5.82 8.43 -5.09
CA ASN A 20 -6.63 7.58 -5.97
C ASN A 20 -7.54 8.43 -6.87
N ALA A 21 -8.10 9.53 -6.35
CA ALA A 21 -8.88 10.47 -7.15
C ALA A 21 -8.02 11.15 -8.24
N VAL A 22 -6.79 11.55 -7.91
CA VAL A 22 -5.83 12.12 -8.88
C VAL A 22 -5.49 11.12 -9.98
N ILE A 23 -5.23 9.85 -9.64
CA ILE A 23 -5.01 8.79 -10.64
C ILE A 23 -6.24 8.60 -11.51
N ARG A 24 -7.44 8.61 -10.93
CA ARG A 24 -8.69 8.43 -11.67
C ARG A 24 -8.88 9.49 -12.75
N VAL A 25 -8.59 10.77 -12.46
CA VAL A 25 -8.77 11.87 -13.41
C VAL A 25 -7.59 12.06 -14.37
N GLY A 26 -6.41 11.52 -14.05
CA GLY A 26 -5.23 11.62 -14.91
C GLY A 26 -5.43 10.91 -16.27
N THR A 27 -4.91 11.51 -17.34
CA THR A 27 -5.04 10.97 -18.71
C THR A 27 -4.14 9.77 -18.99
N GLU A 28 -2.96 9.71 -18.36
CA GLU A 28 -2.02 8.58 -18.45
C GLU A 28 -1.67 8.09 -17.03
N LYS A 29 -2.13 6.90 -16.65
CA LYS A 29 -2.06 6.41 -15.26
C LYS A 29 -0.63 6.13 -14.86
N VAL A 30 0.15 5.54 -15.77
CA VAL A 30 1.57 5.24 -15.55
C VAL A 30 2.36 6.52 -15.25
N ARG A 31 2.18 7.57 -16.07
CA ARG A 31 2.86 8.85 -15.86
C ARG A 31 2.44 9.51 -14.54
N THR A 32 1.14 9.53 -14.24
CA THR A 32 0.65 10.08 -12.97
C THR A 32 1.22 9.32 -11.77
N MET A 33 1.23 7.98 -11.79
CA MET A 33 1.83 7.14 -10.74
C MET A 33 3.32 7.39 -10.55
N MET A 34 4.07 7.58 -11.65
CA MET A 34 5.49 7.91 -11.60
C MET A 34 5.73 9.24 -10.90
N VAL A 35 5.05 10.31 -11.33
CA VAL A 35 5.20 11.66 -10.75
C VAL A 35 4.87 11.63 -9.26
N MET A 36 3.76 10.99 -8.87
CA MET A 36 3.39 10.86 -7.46
C MET A 36 4.46 10.12 -6.65
N THR A 37 5.04 9.07 -7.22
CA THR A 37 6.10 8.30 -6.55
C THR A 37 7.35 9.13 -6.36
N VAL A 38 7.78 9.90 -7.36
CA VAL A 38 8.95 10.80 -7.25
C VAL A 38 8.73 11.85 -6.16
N VAL A 39 7.55 12.47 -6.12
CA VAL A 39 7.21 13.48 -5.08
C VAL A 39 7.22 12.85 -3.68
N GLN A 40 6.60 11.67 -3.52
CA GLN A 40 6.59 10.94 -2.25
C GLN A 40 8.01 10.53 -1.81
N SER A 41 8.83 10.05 -2.74
CA SER A 41 10.24 9.69 -2.48
C SER A 41 11.06 10.92 -2.07
N GLY A 42 10.88 12.06 -2.73
CA GLY A 42 11.55 13.31 -2.37
C GLY A 42 11.20 13.77 -0.95
N LEU A 43 9.91 13.70 -0.58
CA LEU A 43 9.48 13.99 0.80
C LEU A 43 10.09 12.98 1.81
N GLY A 44 10.10 11.69 1.45
CA GLY A 44 10.70 10.65 2.28
C GLY A 44 12.19 10.87 2.51
N VAL A 45 12.95 11.25 1.48
CA VAL A 45 14.37 11.60 1.58
C VAL A 45 14.55 12.84 2.46
N ALA A 46 13.76 13.89 2.27
CA ALA A 46 13.86 15.10 3.09
C ALA A 46 13.65 14.80 4.59
N ILE A 47 12.69 13.94 4.92
CA ILE A 47 12.48 13.46 6.29
C ILE A 47 13.67 12.63 6.77
N ALA A 48 14.16 11.70 5.94
CA ALA A 48 15.27 10.82 6.28
C ALA A 48 16.59 11.57 6.54
N LEU A 49 16.84 12.70 5.86
CA LEU A 49 18.01 13.55 6.10
C LEU A 49 18.01 14.18 7.51
N GLY A 50 16.85 14.34 8.13
CA GLY A 50 16.71 14.77 9.53
C GLY A 50 16.87 13.64 10.55
N LEU A 51 17.03 12.39 10.10
CA LEU A 51 17.17 11.21 10.93
C LEU A 51 18.60 10.65 10.85
N GLY A 52 19.00 9.90 11.89
CA GLY A 52 20.28 9.19 11.88
C GLY A 52 20.29 8.08 10.81
N VAL A 53 21.48 7.79 10.26
CA VAL A 53 21.66 6.68 9.31
C VAL A 53 21.34 5.35 10.02
N PRO A 54 20.45 4.52 9.46
CA PRO A 54 20.10 3.24 10.07
C PRO A 54 21.30 2.27 10.05
N GLY A 55 21.35 1.39 11.05
CA GLY A 55 22.38 0.35 11.12
C GLY A 55 22.38 -0.58 9.90
N SER A 56 23.52 -1.19 9.61
CA SER A 56 23.75 -2.05 8.42
C SER A 56 22.70 -3.15 8.24
N ALA A 57 22.19 -3.72 9.34
CA ALA A 57 21.18 -4.77 9.34
C ALA A 57 19.83 -4.38 8.70
N VAL A 58 19.51 -3.09 8.62
CA VAL A 58 18.22 -2.60 8.10
C VAL A 58 18.23 -2.53 6.56
N TRP A 59 19.40 -2.33 5.95
CA TRP A 59 19.52 -2.07 4.51
C TRP A 59 19.00 -3.20 3.62
N PRO A 60 19.26 -4.50 3.90
CA PRO A 60 18.67 -5.58 3.10
C PRO A 60 17.14 -5.51 3.07
N TRP A 61 16.50 -5.23 4.21
CA TRP A 61 15.04 -5.12 4.31
C TRP A 61 14.49 -3.87 3.64
N LEU A 62 15.21 -2.74 3.75
CA LEU A 62 14.84 -1.49 3.08
C LEU A 62 14.89 -1.64 1.55
N LEU A 63 15.96 -2.26 1.03
CA LEU A 63 16.11 -2.53 -0.40
C LEU A 63 15.07 -3.54 -0.89
N ALA A 64 14.87 -4.65 -0.17
CA ALA A 64 13.85 -5.64 -0.51
C ALA A 64 12.46 -5.00 -0.56
N SER A 65 12.08 -4.24 0.46
CA SER A 65 10.82 -3.49 0.51
C SER A 65 10.69 -2.54 -0.68
N GLY A 66 11.74 -1.79 -0.99
CA GLY A 66 11.79 -0.91 -2.16
C GLY A 66 11.53 -1.64 -3.48
N VAL A 67 12.16 -2.80 -3.69
CA VAL A 67 11.97 -3.64 -4.89
C VAL A 67 10.54 -4.15 -4.98
N PHE A 68 10.00 -4.73 -3.90
CA PHE A 68 8.61 -5.24 -3.89
C PHE A 68 7.60 -4.11 -4.11
N HIS A 69 7.82 -2.95 -3.50
CA HIS A 69 6.91 -1.81 -3.63
C HIS A 69 6.98 -1.19 -5.03
N ALA A 70 8.17 -1.13 -5.63
CA ALA A 70 8.34 -0.68 -7.02
C ALA A 70 7.64 -1.64 -7.99
N GLY A 71 7.85 -2.94 -7.83
CA GLY A 71 7.16 -3.97 -8.62
C GLY A 71 5.65 -3.83 -8.51
N TYR A 72 5.11 -3.74 -7.28
CA TYR A 72 3.70 -3.51 -7.02
C TYR A 72 3.17 -2.27 -7.75
N LYS A 73 3.85 -1.12 -7.64
CA LYS A 73 3.41 0.13 -8.29
C LYS A 73 3.42 0.00 -9.81
N VAL A 74 4.42 -0.66 -10.40
CA VAL A 74 4.49 -0.88 -11.85
C VAL A 74 3.33 -1.75 -12.32
N PHE A 75 3.10 -2.91 -11.70
CA PHE A 75 1.99 -3.80 -12.07
C PHE A 75 0.63 -3.13 -11.87
N LEU A 76 0.46 -2.37 -10.78
CA LEU A 76 -0.77 -1.63 -10.53
C LEU A 76 -1.02 -0.55 -11.59
N ALA A 77 0.02 0.17 -12.02
CA ALA A 77 -0.11 1.18 -13.05
C ALA A 77 -0.59 0.58 -14.37
N PHE A 78 0.02 -0.55 -14.78
CA PHE A 78 -0.40 -1.27 -15.97
C PHE A 78 -1.83 -1.80 -15.86
N ALA A 79 -2.22 -2.32 -14.69
CA ALA A 79 -3.57 -2.81 -14.47
C ALA A 79 -4.61 -1.67 -14.57
N TYR A 80 -4.32 -0.49 -14.04
CA TYR A 80 -5.20 0.69 -14.16
C TYR A 80 -5.24 1.30 -15.57
N GLU A 81 -4.20 1.10 -16.37
CA GLU A 81 -4.17 1.56 -17.76
C GLU A 81 -4.98 0.62 -18.67
N GLN A 82 -4.93 -0.69 -18.43
CA GLN A 82 -5.57 -1.71 -19.26
C GLN A 82 -7.00 -2.08 -18.84
N GLY A 83 -7.39 -1.76 -17.61
CA GLY A 83 -8.70 -2.15 -17.06
C GLY A 83 -9.47 -0.98 -16.45
N ASP A 84 -10.80 -1.13 -16.40
CA ASP A 84 -11.65 -0.16 -15.74
C ASP A 84 -11.28 -0.04 -14.26
N LEU A 85 -11.04 1.19 -13.81
CA LEU A 85 -10.67 1.47 -12.42
C LEU A 85 -11.70 0.90 -11.44
N SER A 86 -13.00 0.91 -11.77
CA SER A 86 -14.07 0.36 -10.93
C SER A 86 -14.00 -1.15 -10.73
N ARG A 87 -13.26 -1.88 -11.56
CA ARG A 87 -13.04 -3.33 -11.43
C ARG A 87 -11.67 -3.65 -10.85
N VAL A 88 -10.62 -3.02 -11.40
CA VAL A 88 -9.24 -3.29 -10.99
C VAL A 88 -9.00 -2.85 -9.55
N TYR A 89 -9.59 -1.73 -9.12
CA TYR A 89 -9.41 -1.20 -7.78
C TYR A 89 -9.96 -2.11 -6.67
N PRO A 90 -11.23 -2.58 -6.72
CA PRO A 90 -11.73 -3.60 -5.79
C PRO A 90 -10.86 -4.85 -5.73
N ILE A 91 -10.46 -5.40 -6.87
CA ILE A 91 -9.63 -6.62 -6.92
C ILE A 91 -8.29 -6.39 -6.23
N ALA A 92 -7.56 -5.34 -6.59
CA ALA A 92 -6.27 -5.04 -6.01
C ALA A 92 -6.34 -4.80 -4.49
N ARG A 93 -7.43 -4.18 -4.01
CA ARG A 93 -7.61 -3.83 -2.59
C ARG A 93 -8.15 -4.97 -1.74
N GLY A 94 -9.09 -5.76 -2.25
CA GLY A 94 -9.70 -6.89 -1.55
C GLY A 94 -8.79 -8.12 -1.53
N ALA A 95 -8.02 -8.35 -2.60
CA ALA A 95 -7.09 -9.47 -2.66
C ALA A 95 -5.86 -9.29 -1.76
N ALA A 96 -5.39 -8.06 -1.54
CA ALA A 96 -4.18 -7.82 -0.75
C ALA A 96 -4.28 -8.33 0.72
N PRO A 97 -5.33 -8.01 1.51
CA PRO A 97 -5.53 -8.58 2.83
C PRO A 97 -5.63 -10.11 2.83
N LEU A 98 -6.31 -10.69 1.84
CA LEU A 98 -6.44 -12.15 1.71
C LEU A 98 -5.11 -12.82 1.40
N ALA A 99 -4.29 -12.22 0.55
CA ALA A 99 -2.95 -12.69 0.24
C ALA A 99 -2.03 -12.61 1.46
N VAL A 100 -2.09 -11.51 2.22
CA VAL A 100 -1.34 -11.37 3.48
C VAL A 100 -1.75 -12.44 4.48
N LEU A 101 -3.06 -12.66 4.67
CA LEU A 101 -3.55 -13.73 5.54
C LEU A 101 -3.02 -15.10 5.14
N ALA A 102 -3.06 -15.44 3.85
CA ALA A 102 -2.58 -16.72 3.34
C ALA A 102 -1.06 -16.89 3.54
N ILE A 103 -0.28 -15.83 3.27
CA ILE A 103 1.18 -15.85 3.46
C ILE A 103 1.52 -15.96 4.95
N SER A 104 0.83 -15.22 5.83
CA SER A 104 1.03 -15.31 7.28
C SER A 104 0.74 -16.70 7.82
N ALA A 105 -0.38 -17.30 7.40
CA ALA A 105 -0.75 -18.65 7.79
C ALA A 105 0.26 -19.70 7.30
N ALA A 106 0.82 -19.53 6.10
CA ALA A 106 1.72 -20.50 5.48
C ALA A 106 3.20 -20.38 5.94
N PHE A 107 3.68 -19.15 6.20
CA PHE A 107 5.12 -18.90 6.35
C PHE A 107 5.52 -18.23 7.68
N LEU A 108 4.63 -17.46 8.31
CA LEU A 108 5.00 -16.69 9.50
C LEU A 108 4.73 -17.45 10.82
N ASN A 109 4.05 -18.59 10.76
CA ASN A 109 3.67 -19.43 11.91
C ASN A 109 3.04 -18.60 13.05
N GLU A 110 2.37 -17.52 12.68
CA GLU A 110 1.64 -16.66 13.60
C GLU A 110 0.38 -17.39 14.04
N GLY A 111 0.12 -17.42 15.35
CA GLY A 111 -1.07 -18.05 15.94
C GLY A 111 -2.34 -17.27 15.60
N LEU A 112 -2.80 -17.37 14.35
CA LEU A 112 -3.98 -16.68 13.86
C LEU A 112 -5.23 -17.20 14.55
N ARG A 113 -5.94 -16.32 15.25
CA ARG A 113 -7.21 -16.65 15.91
C ARG A 113 -8.30 -16.72 14.87
N GLY A 114 -9.27 -17.63 15.02
CA GLY A 114 -10.39 -17.75 14.08
C GLY A 114 -11.17 -16.45 13.86
N GLN A 115 -11.21 -15.56 14.86
CA GLN A 115 -11.82 -14.23 14.75
C GLN A 115 -11.05 -13.28 13.81
N GLU A 116 -9.72 -13.33 13.82
CA GLU A 116 -8.86 -12.51 12.95
C GLU A 116 -9.00 -12.96 11.49
N VAL A 117 -9.00 -14.28 11.28
CA VAL A 117 -9.28 -14.90 9.97
C VAL A 117 -10.64 -14.45 9.45
N ALA A 118 -11.70 -14.57 10.27
CA ALA A 118 -13.05 -14.17 9.89
C ALA A 118 -13.12 -12.67 9.56
N ALA A 119 -12.48 -11.80 10.34
CA ALA A 119 -12.45 -10.37 10.09
C ALA A 119 -11.78 -10.03 8.74
N VAL A 120 -10.65 -10.67 8.43
CA VAL A 120 -9.95 -10.46 7.15
C VAL A 120 -10.76 -11.00 5.98
N LEU A 121 -11.43 -12.15 6.13
CA LEU A 121 -12.32 -12.70 5.10
C LEU A 121 -13.49 -11.77 4.82
N VAL A 122 -14.17 -11.27 5.86
CA VAL A 122 -15.29 -10.32 5.70
C VAL A 122 -14.81 -9.03 5.04
N LEU A 123 -13.66 -8.50 5.45
CA LEU A 123 -13.08 -7.31 4.85
C LEU A 123 -12.73 -7.52 3.37
N GLY A 124 -12.01 -8.60 3.05
CA GLY A 124 -11.56 -8.89 1.70
C GLY A 124 -12.72 -9.16 0.75
N LEU A 125 -13.64 -10.04 1.14
CA LEU A 125 -14.82 -10.41 0.34
C LEU A 125 -15.86 -9.27 0.25
N GLY A 126 -15.90 -8.36 1.22
CA GLY A 126 -16.77 -7.18 1.15
C GLY A 126 -16.25 -6.09 0.23
N ILE A 127 -14.94 -6.08 -0.05
CA ILE A 127 -14.31 -5.15 -1.00
C ILE A 127 -14.40 -5.68 -2.44
N LEU A 128 -14.27 -7.00 -2.63
CA LEU A 128 -14.35 -7.68 -3.94
C LEU A 128 -15.77 -7.67 -4.51
#